data_AF-A0A7U7CUE3-F1
#
_entry.id   AF-A0A7U7CUE3-F1
#
_cell.length_a   1.000
_cell.length_b   1.000
_cell.length_c   1.000
_cell.angle_alpha   90.00
_cell.angle_beta   90.00
_cell.angle_gamma   90.00
#
_symmetry.space_group_name_H-M   'P 1'
#
loop_
_entity.id
_entity.type
_entity.pdbx_description
1 polymer ?
#
loop_
_entity_poly.entity_id
_entity_poly.type
_entity_poly.pdbx_seq_one_letter_code
_entity_poly.pdbx_strand_id
1 'polypeptide(L)'
;MLKIKTLFLIFLSTSSFSFAQNCTCESNFQWVKKTFEENDAGYQYVIDKKGLPAYQAHNNDFLNKIKSTKSDTECTQTIYEWLKFFRAGHFSIKMIEKDNQQPQPVTHENNKTETVKIDIEKFKKEILSKKDSDIEGIWEVQPYTIGIKKIGDVYKGFIIQSGAENWKPYELKLSLTTDKTKGTYYLRDKSGQEITNVRFIGKNYLEINDFTLKRVSPKFEREENIETYLEAASAEKPFLKEINKTTLLLRIPSFNGALKKDIDSVITANQSKIESTENLIIDIRNNGGGSDNSFAKIIPYLYTNPIRSVRTQFYSTKLNNQRMLDFYENYQKYGIPAEEREYLKKAYDKLSQNLGKFVSLQDDGNMVGINKMDKISPYPKNVGIIINERNGSTAEEFLLAAKQSKKVKLFGTTTAGVLDISNMYFLPSPCNEFKLGYSLSKSFRIPDMAIDGKGIQPDYYIDKTIPDYQWIDHVSNILNEK
;
A
#
# COMPACT_ATOMS: atom_id res chain seq x y z
N MET A 1 50.90 30.41 -61.98
CA MET A 1 49.47 30.20 -62.28
C MET A 1 48.86 29.36 -61.17
N LEU A 2 48.20 29.98 -60.19
CA LEU A 2 47.50 29.28 -59.11
C LEU A 2 46.00 29.28 -59.45
N LYS A 3 45.42 28.10 -59.69
CA LYS A 3 43.98 27.93 -59.93
C LYS A 3 43.26 27.75 -58.59
N ILE A 4 42.43 28.73 -58.24
CA ILE A 4 41.45 28.62 -57.14
C ILE A 4 40.26 27.82 -57.67
N LYS A 5 39.94 26.69 -57.02
CA LYS A 5 38.69 25.94 -57.24
C LYS A 5 37.72 26.30 -56.11
N THR A 6 36.67 27.03 -56.45
CA THR A 6 35.54 27.34 -55.57
C THR A 6 34.68 26.09 -55.39
N LEU A 7 34.53 25.61 -54.15
CA LEU A 7 33.66 24.49 -53.79
C LEU A 7 32.27 25.03 -53.42
N PHE A 8 31.25 24.66 -54.20
CA PHE A 8 29.85 25.00 -53.95
C PHE A 8 29.29 24.05 -52.87
N LEU A 9 28.92 24.58 -51.71
CA LEU A 9 28.30 23.81 -50.62
C LEU A 9 26.78 23.76 -50.85
N ILE A 10 26.25 22.59 -51.21
CA ILE A 10 24.80 22.36 -51.33
C ILE A 10 24.27 21.99 -49.94
N PHE A 11 23.47 22.89 -49.35
CA PHE A 11 22.73 22.63 -48.12
C PHE A 11 21.50 21.77 -48.44
N LEU A 12 21.57 20.46 -48.18
CA LEU A 12 20.39 19.59 -48.12
C LEU A 12 19.69 19.80 -46.78
N SER A 13 18.59 20.56 -46.79
CA SER A 13 17.64 20.64 -45.68
C SER A 13 16.89 19.32 -45.55
N THR A 14 17.36 18.45 -44.66
CA THR A 14 16.62 17.26 -44.22
C THR A 14 15.46 17.70 -43.33
N SER A 15 14.26 17.74 -43.88
CA SER A 15 13.02 17.88 -43.14
C SER A 15 12.89 16.70 -42.18
N SER A 16 13.24 16.92 -40.91
CA SER A 16 12.95 15.96 -39.85
C SER A 16 11.44 15.98 -39.63
N PHE A 17 10.73 15.02 -40.21
CA PHE A 17 9.35 14.75 -39.85
C PHE A 17 9.34 14.21 -38.41
N SER A 18 9.19 15.11 -37.44
CA SER A 18 8.78 14.72 -36.10
C SER A 18 7.35 14.19 -36.20
N PHE A 19 7.19 12.87 -36.27
CA PHE A 19 5.88 12.24 -36.06
C PHE A 19 5.45 12.57 -34.63
N ALA A 20 4.48 13.48 -34.47
CA ALA A 20 3.77 13.62 -33.22
C ALA A 20 3.13 12.27 -32.89
N GLN A 21 3.50 11.65 -31.77
CA GLN A 21 2.89 10.41 -31.32
C GLN A 21 1.41 10.69 -31.02
N ASN A 22 0.50 9.99 -31.69
CA ASN A 22 -0.92 10.06 -31.40
C ASN A 22 -1.23 9.13 -30.22
N CYS A 23 -1.38 9.70 -29.02
CA CYS A 23 -1.65 8.95 -27.79
C CYS A 23 -3.15 8.92 -27.50
N THR A 24 -3.89 8.20 -28.33
CA THR A 24 -5.29 7.87 -28.06
C THR A 24 -5.35 6.81 -26.97
N CYS A 25 -6.53 6.67 -26.34
CA CYS A 25 -6.76 5.57 -25.40
C CYS A 25 -6.47 4.19 -26.04
N GLU A 26 -6.82 4.03 -27.31
CA GLU A 26 -6.54 2.80 -28.07
C GLU A 26 -5.04 2.56 -28.26
N SER A 27 -4.24 3.58 -28.62
CA SER A 27 -2.79 3.38 -28.78
C SER A 27 -2.09 3.10 -27.44
N ASN A 28 -2.54 3.75 -26.36
CA ASN A 28 -2.09 3.45 -25.00
C ASN A 28 -2.44 2.01 -24.58
N PHE A 29 -3.66 1.55 -24.85
CA PHE A 29 -4.07 0.18 -24.58
C PHE A 29 -3.22 -0.84 -25.36
N GLN A 30 -2.98 -0.60 -26.65
CA GLN A 30 -2.14 -1.48 -27.47
C GLN A 30 -0.70 -1.52 -26.96
N TRP A 31 -0.15 -0.38 -26.53
CA TRP A 31 1.17 -0.33 -25.91
C TRP A 31 1.23 -1.15 -24.62
N VAL A 32 0.26 -0.98 -23.71
CA VAL A 32 0.19 -1.76 -22.46
C VAL A 32 0.07 -3.24 -22.77
N LYS A 33 -0.87 -3.62 -23.64
CA LYS A 33 -1.11 -5.00 -24.03
C LYS A 33 0.18 -5.65 -24.54
N LYS A 34 0.81 -5.05 -25.55
CA LYS A 34 2.05 -5.57 -26.14
C LYS A 34 3.17 -5.66 -25.11
N THR A 35 3.39 -4.59 -24.35
CA THR A 35 4.46 -4.54 -23.35
C THR A 35 4.26 -5.63 -22.29
N PHE A 36 3.04 -5.84 -21.83
CA PHE A 36 2.72 -6.85 -20.84
C PHE A 36 2.85 -8.28 -21.39
N GLU A 37 2.30 -8.56 -22.58
CA GLU A 37 2.42 -9.86 -23.26
C GLU A 37 3.89 -10.27 -23.47
N GLU A 38 4.74 -9.32 -23.87
CA GLU A 38 6.13 -9.59 -24.21
C GLU A 38 7.06 -9.68 -22.99
N ASN A 39 6.70 -9.09 -21.84
CA ASN A 39 7.65 -8.86 -20.75
C ASN A 39 7.17 -9.30 -19.35
N ASP A 40 5.88 -9.48 -19.12
CA ASP A 40 5.42 -9.93 -17.80
C ASP A 40 5.74 -11.40 -17.56
N ALA A 41 6.44 -11.69 -16.47
CA ALA A 41 6.87 -13.04 -16.10
C ALA A 41 5.70 -14.00 -15.78
N GLY A 42 4.51 -13.46 -15.50
CA GLY A 42 3.31 -14.24 -15.23
C GLY A 42 2.41 -14.43 -16.44
N TYR A 43 2.63 -13.72 -17.55
CA TYR A 43 1.74 -13.74 -18.72
C TYR A 43 1.45 -15.17 -19.18
N GLN A 44 2.48 -15.91 -19.61
CA GLN A 44 2.31 -17.25 -20.15
C GLN A 44 1.70 -18.21 -19.12
N TYR A 45 2.12 -18.13 -17.85
CA TYR A 45 1.58 -18.97 -16.79
C TYR A 45 0.06 -18.80 -16.61
N VAL A 46 -0.45 -17.57 -16.76
CA VAL A 46 -1.89 -17.33 -16.66
C VAL A 46 -2.61 -17.80 -17.92
N ILE A 47 -2.04 -17.60 -19.11
CA ILE A 47 -2.62 -18.10 -20.36
C ILE A 47 -2.74 -19.62 -20.33
N ASP A 48 -1.69 -20.32 -19.86
CA ASP A 48 -1.70 -21.78 -19.73
C ASP A 48 -2.79 -22.27 -18.77
N LYS A 49 -3.06 -21.50 -17.70
CA LYS A 49 -4.06 -21.84 -16.68
C LYS A 49 -5.50 -21.50 -17.08
N LYS A 50 -5.72 -20.35 -17.74
CA LYS A 50 -7.06 -19.83 -18.05
C LYS A 50 -7.52 -20.15 -19.48
N GLY A 51 -6.57 -20.44 -20.38
CA GLY A 51 -6.80 -20.74 -21.78
C GLY A 51 -6.81 -19.52 -22.69
N LEU A 52 -6.28 -19.70 -23.90
CA LEU A 52 -6.26 -18.68 -24.96
C LEU A 52 -7.66 -18.15 -25.34
N PRO A 53 -8.73 -18.98 -25.43
CA PRO A 53 -10.07 -18.47 -25.75
C PRO A 53 -10.60 -17.45 -24.74
N ALA A 54 -10.38 -17.69 -23.44
CA ALA A 54 -10.80 -16.76 -22.40
C ALA A 54 -10.05 -15.42 -22.50
N TYR A 55 -8.76 -15.48 -22.85
CA TYR A 55 -7.96 -14.28 -23.07
C TYR A 55 -8.42 -13.49 -24.30
N GLN A 56 -8.75 -14.18 -25.40
CA GLN A 56 -9.26 -13.55 -26.62
C GLN A 56 -10.63 -12.87 -26.39
N ALA A 57 -11.55 -13.53 -25.67
CA ALA A 57 -12.83 -12.94 -25.29
C ALA A 57 -12.62 -11.66 -24.46
N HIS A 58 -11.76 -11.73 -23.43
CA HIS A 58 -11.41 -10.58 -22.59
C HIS A 58 -10.80 -9.42 -23.41
N ASN A 59 -9.92 -9.70 -24.36
CA ASN A 59 -9.37 -8.68 -25.26
C ASN A 59 -10.43 -8.00 -26.13
N ASN A 60 -11.38 -8.76 -26.67
CA ASN A 60 -12.46 -8.21 -27.50
C ASN A 60 -13.38 -7.29 -26.67
N ASP A 61 -13.76 -7.73 -25.48
CA ASP A 61 -14.62 -6.95 -24.57
C ASP A 61 -13.96 -5.61 -24.19
N PHE A 62 -12.68 -5.64 -23.82
CA PHE A 62 -11.97 -4.44 -23.42
C PHE A 62 -11.63 -3.53 -24.60
N LEU A 63 -11.35 -4.06 -25.79
CA LEU A 63 -11.17 -3.22 -26.98
C LEU A 63 -12.43 -2.40 -27.29
N ASN A 64 -13.62 -3.00 -27.13
CA ASN A 64 -14.88 -2.29 -27.30
C ASN A 64 -15.08 -1.19 -26.26
N LYS A 65 -14.76 -1.47 -24.98
CA LYS A 65 -14.79 -0.46 -23.90
C LYS A 65 -13.85 0.70 -24.19
N ILE A 66 -12.59 0.41 -24.55
CA ILE A 66 -11.56 1.39 -24.86
C ILE A 66 -11.98 2.33 -26.00
N LYS A 67 -12.67 1.84 -27.03
CA LYS A 67 -13.19 2.66 -28.14
C LYS A 67 -14.32 3.61 -27.72
N SER A 68 -15.01 3.30 -26.62
CA SER A 68 -16.14 4.11 -26.10
C SER A 68 -15.73 5.12 -25.03
N THR A 69 -14.51 5.03 -24.53
CA THR A 69 -13.96 5.86 -23.46
C THR A 69 -13.79 7.32 -23.90
N LYS A 70 -14.15 8.26 -23.00
CA LYS A 70 -14.16 9.70 -23.31
C LYS A 70 -13.13 10.52 -22.54
N SER A 71 -12.42 9.93 -21.57
CA SER A 71 -11.44 10.62 -20.74
C SER A 71 -10.22 9.76 -20.41
N ASP A 72 -9.08 10.39 -20.11
CA ASP A 72 -7.84 9.70 -19.74
C ASP A 72 -7.99 8.89 -18.44
N THR A 73 -8.79 9.39 -17.49
CA THR A 73 -9.09 8.70 -16.23
C THR A 73 -9.88 7.42 -16.49
N GLU A 74 -10.94 7.50 -17.28
CA GLU A 74 -11.73 6.32 -17.67
C GLU A 74 -10.89 5.33 -18.49
N CYS A 75 -9.97 5.85 -19.32
CA CYS A 75 -9.06 5.03 -20.13
C CYS A 75 -8.13 4.21 -19.25
N THR A 76 -7.41 4.88 -18.34
CA THR A 76 -6.46 4.22 -17.45
C THR A 76 -7.13 3.27 -16.49
N GLN A 77 -8.35 3.58 -16.03
CA GLN A 77 -9.18 2.64 -15.26
C GLN A 77 -9.56 1.40 -16.08
N THR A 78 -10.00 1.57 -17.33
CA THR A 78 -10.35 0.46 -18.22
C THR A 78 -9.13 -0.43 -18.53
N ILE A 79 -7.95 0.17 -18.74
CA ILE A 79 -6.69 -0.56 -18.93
C ILE A 79 -6.31 -1.32 -17.64
N TYR A 80 -6.46 -0.70 -16.47
CA TYR A 80 -6.20 -1.36 -15.19
C TYR A 80 -7.13 -2.57 -14.96
N GLU A 81 -8.41 -2.43 -15.29
CA GLU A 81 -9.37 -3.52 -15.24
C GLU A 81 -9.03 -4.65 -16.22
N TRP A 82 -8.47 -4.34 -17.39
CA TRP A 82 -7.98 -5.35 -18.32
C TRP A 82 -6.86 -6.19 -17.69
N LEU A 83 -5.93 -5.57 -16.96
CA LEU A 83 -4.82 -6.28 -16.29
C LEU A 83 -5.29 -7.28 -15.21
N LYS A 84 -6.48 -7.08 -14.63
CA LYS A 84 -7.06 -8.00 -13.62
C LYS A 84 -7.36 -9.40 -14.18
N PHE A 85 -7.35 -9.58 -15.50
CA PHE A 85 -7.38 -10.93 -16.10
C PHE A 85 -6.18 -11.76 -15.66
N PHE A 86 -5.02 -11.17 -15.43
CA PHE A 86 -3.81 -11.93 -15.16
C PHE A 86 -3.73 -12.39 -13.70
N ARG A 87 -3.96 -11.49 -12.75
CA ARG A 87 -3.81 -11.75 -11.32
C ARG A 87 -4.57 -10.70 -10.49
N ALA A 88 -4.55 -10.85 -9.17
CA ALA A 88 -5.22 -9.92 -8.24
C ALA A 88 -4.41 -8.61 -8.00
N GLY A 89 -3.09 -8.64 -8.21
CA GLY A 89 -2.21 -7.48 -8.01
C GLY A 89 -0.82 -7.67 -8.63
N HIS A 90 0.18 -6.94 -8.16
CA HIS A 90 1.52 -6.88 -8.78
C HIS A 90 1.51 -6.43 -10.25
N PHE A 91 0.58 -5.55 -10.58
CA PHE A 91 0.58 -4.71 -11.77
C PHE A 91 -0.03 -3.37 -11.38
N SER A 92 0.19 -2.33 -12.18
CA SER A 92 -0.40 -1.03 -11.92
C SER A 92 -0.52 -0.20 -13.18
N ILE A 93 -1.50 0.70 -13.19
CA ILE A 93 -1.52 1.87 -14.05
C ILE A 93 -1.54 3.07 -13.11
N LYS A 94 -0.48 3.89 -13.13
CA LYS A 94 -0.38 5.09 -12.28
C LYS A 94 -0.26 6.33 -13.15
N MET A 95 -1.24 7.23 -13.08
CA MET A 95 -1.15 8.52 -13.76
C MET A 95 0.13 9.25 -13.35
N ILE A 96 0.80 9.84 -14.34
CA ILE A 96 1.93 10.74 -14.11
C ILE A 96 1.32 12.12 -13.91
N GLU A 97 1.49 12.67 -12.72
CA GLU A 97 1.14 14.06 -12.46
C GLU A 97 1.99 14.92 -13.40
N LYS A 98 1.34 15.62 -14.33
CA LYS A 98 2.00 16.63 -15.14
C LYS A 98 2.32 17.77 -14.18
N ASP A 99 3.59 18.16 -14.13
CA ASP A 99 4.15 19.22 -13.27
C ASP A 99 3.68 20.62 -13.70
N ASN A 100 2.40 20.75 -14.05
CA ASN A 100 1.73 22.03 -14.17
C ASN A 100 1.41 22.50 -12.75
N GLN A 101 2.45 22.97 -12.06
CA GLN A 101 2.33 23.99 -11.04
C GLN A 101 1.89 25.32 -11.70
N GLN A 102 0.66 25.33 -12.20
CA GLN A 102 -0.24 26.39 -11.80
C GLN A 102 -1.29 25.69 -10.96
N PRO A 103 -1.61 26.13 -9.72
CA PRO A 103 -2.88 25.77 -9.16
C PRO A 103 -3.89 26.11 -10.26
N GLN A 104 -4.57 25.10 -10.83
CA GLN A 104 -5.80 25.41 -11.52
C GLN A 104 -6.56 26.29 -10.53
N PRO A 105 -7.03 27.48 -10.94
CA PRO A 105 -7.95 28.21 -10.09
C PRO A 105 -9.02 27.19 -9.80
N VAL A 106 -9.10 26.74 -8.54
CA VAL A 106 -10.28 26.05 -8.06
C VAL A 106 -11.36 27.05 -8.44
N THR A 107 -12.15 26.71 -9.45
CA THR A 107 -13.39 27.41 -9.69
C THR A 107 -14.12 27.20 -8.39
N HIS A 108 -14.03 28.19 -7.50
CA HIS A 108 -14.90 28.30 -6.35
C HIS A 108 -16.29 28.52 -6.94
N GLU A 109 -16.90 27.44 -7.44
CA GLU A 109 -18.33 27.31 -7.28
C GLU A 109 -18.56 27.61 -5.81
N ASN A 110 -19.25 28.72 -5.55
CA ASN A 110 -19.66 29.14 -4.22
C ASN A 110 -20.68 28.11 -3.70
N ASN A 111 -20.23 26.88 -3.47
CA ASN A 111 -21.02 25.80 -2.92
C ASN A 111 -21.30 26.21 -1.48
N LYS A 112 -22.45 26.81 -1.26
CA LYS A 112 -22.92 27.18 0.08
C LYS A 112 -23.53 25.95 0.72
N THR A 113 -23.06 25.59 1.90
CA THR A 113 -23.72 24.60 2.74
C THR A 113 -24.81 25.28 3.56
N GLU A 114 -25.85 24.51 3.93
CA GLU A 114 -26.92 24.98 4.83
C GLU A 114 -26.33 25.50 6.15
N THR A 115 -26.93 26.53 6.73
CA THR A 115 -26.67 26.95 8.12
C THR A 115 -27.64 26.25 9.07
N VAL A 116 -27.12 25.52 10.04
CA VAL A 116 -27.92 24.80 11.04
C VAL A 116 -28.41 25.78 12.10
N LYS A 117 -29.74 25.88 12.27
CA LYS A 117 -30.38 26.70 13.31
C LYS A 117 -30.22 26.04 14.68
N ILE A 118 -29.20 26.45 15.44
CA ILE A 118 -28.91 25.91 16.77
C ILE A 118 -28.29 26.97 17.68
N ASP A 119 -28.60 26.92 18.97
CA ASP A 119 -27.86 27.62 20.02
C ASP A 119 -26.67 26.76 20.47
N ILE A 120 -25.46 27.16 20.04
CA ILE A 120 -24.21 26.43 20.33
C ILE A 120 -23.91 26.40 21.83
N GLU A 121 -24.20 27.46 22.58
CA GLU A 121 -23.89 27.53 24.00
C GLU A 121 -24.85 26.67 24.82
N LYS A 122 -26.14 26.66 24.45
CA LYS A 122 -27.10 25.70 25.01
C LYS A 122 -26.71 24.26 24.66
N PHE A 123 -26.35 23.99 23.41
CA PHE A 123 -25.89 22.67 22.98
C PHE A 123 -24.66 22.18 23.74
N LYS A 124 -23.64 23.04 23.94
CA LYS A 124 -22.46 22.73 24.75
C LYS A 124 -22.85 22.28 26.16
N LYS A 125 -23.79 23.00 26.80
CA LYS A 125 -24.31 22.64 28.15
C LYS A 125 -25.07 21.32 28.15
N GLU A 126 -25.92 21.07 27.14
CA GLU A 126 -26.66 19.81 26.98
C GLU A 126 -25.73 18.61 26.79
N ILE A 127 -24.67 18.76 26.00
CA ILE A 127 -23.71 17.68 25.73
C ILE A 127 -22.86 17.35 26.97
N LEU A 128 -22.51 18.35 27.79
CA LEU A 128 -21.72 18.15 29.01
C LEU A 128 -22.40 17.23 30.02
N SER A 129 -23.74 17.17 30.04
CA SER A 129 -24.48 16.33 30.99
C SER A 129 -24.74 14.91 30.48
N LYS A 130 -24.38 14.58 29.23
CA LYS A 130 -24.54 13.24 28.68
C LYS A 130 -23.57 12.26 29.32
N LYS A 131 -24.11 11.10 29.70
CA LYS A 131 -23.36 9.99 30.31
C LYS A 131 -23.05 8.86 29.34
N ASP A 132 -23.84 8.73 28.27
CA ASP A 132 -23.69 7.68 27.27
C ASP A 132 -22.83 8.15 26.10
N SER A 133 -21.97 7.26 25.60
CA SER A 133 -21.19 7.52 24.39
C SER A 133 -22.04 7.25 23.15
N ASP A 134 -22.71 8.29 22.66
CA ASP A 134 -23.42 8.30 21.37
C ASP A 134 -22.77 9.30 20.39
N ILE A 135 -23.28 9.39 19.16
CA ILE A 135 -22.75 10.24 18.10
C ILE A 135 -22.96 11.73 18.39
N GLU A 136 -23.99 12.06 19.17
CA GLU A 136 -24.15 13.43 19.64
C GLU A 136 -22.98 13.82 20.55
N GLY A 137 -22.37 14.95 20.22
CA GLY A 137 -21.17 15.39 20.91
C GLY A 137 -20.49 16.53 20.19
N ILE A 138 -19.42 16.99 20.80
CA ILE A 138 -18.47 17.90 20.18
C ILE A 138 -17.25 17.09 19.81
N TRP A 139 -16.84 17.21 18.56
CA TRP A 139 -15.83 16.41 17.92
C TRP A 139 -14.78 17.30 17.27
N GLU A 140 -13.54 16.84 17.23
CA GLU A 140 -12.42 17.51 16.61
C GLU A 140 -11.90 16.67 15.44
N VAL A 141 -11.73 17.31 14.30
CA VAL A 141 -11.02 16.79 13.13
C VAL A 141 -10.35 17.98 12.46
N GLN A 142 -9.04 18.11 12.63
CA GLN A 142 -8.32 19.33 12.25
C GLN A 142 -8.57 19.70 10.77
N PRO A 143 -8.89 20.97 10.45
CA PRO A 143 -8.88 22.14 11.33
C PRO A 143 -10.24 22.50 11.97
N TYR A 144 -11.16 21.55 12.12
CA TYR A 144 -12.55 21.78 12.51
C TYR A 144 -12.87 21.25 13.91
N THR A 145 -13.70 22.01 14.63
CA THR A 145 -14.49 21.52 15.74
C THR A 145 -15.95 21.45 15.29
N ILE A 146 -16.54 20.26 15.35
CA ILE A 146 -17.88 19.95 14.83
C ILE A 146 -18.78 19.57 16.01
N GLY A 147 -19.93 20.21 16.12
CA GLY A 147 -21.02 19.74 16.98
C GLY A 147 -21.94 18.83 16.20
N ILE A 148 -22.26 17.64 16.70
CA ILE A 148 -23.24 16.74 16.10
C ILE A 148 -24.47 16.66 17.00
N LYS A 149 -25.65 16.96 16.45
CA LYS A 149 -26.93 16.89 17.18
C LYS A 149 -28.02 16.28 16.31
N LYS A 150 -28.92 15.49 16.90
CA LYS A 150 -30.15 15.05 16.24
C LYS A 150 -31.12 16.22 16.12
N ILE A 151 -31.56 16.50 14.90
CA ILE A 151 -32.52 17.56 14.56
C ILE A 151 -33.57 16.94 13.65
N GLY A 152 -34.76 16.67 14.19
CA GLY A 152 -35.77 15.84 13.53
C GLY A 152 -35.29 14.39 13.39
N ASP A 153 -35.37 13.84 12.18
CA ASP A 153 -35.02 12.45 11.87
C ASP A 153 -33.60 12.27 11.30
N VAL A 154 -32.73 13.28 11.48
CA VAL A 154 -31.33 13.25 11.04
C VAL A 154 -30.39 13.78 12.11
N TYR A 155 -29.17 13.28 12.13
CA TYR A 155 -28.05 13.94 12.80
C TYR A 155 -27.48 15.01 11.86
N LYS A 156 -27.33 16.23 12.37
CA LYS A 156 -26.64 17.32 11.69
C LYS A 156 -25.36 17.65 12.45
N GLY A 157 -24.24 17.54 11.76
CA GLY A 157 -22.95 18.05 12.22
C GLY A 157 -22.71 19.45 11.68
N PHE A 158 -22.45 20.40 12.56
CA PHE A 158 -22.24 21.81 12.22
C PHE A 158 -20.90 22.30 12.77
N ILE A 159 -20.30 23.26 12.09
CA ILE A 159 -19.06 23.89 12.53
C ILE A 159 -19.33 24.68 13.83
N ILE A 160 -18.58 24.38 14.87
CA ILE A 160 -18.45 25.21 16.08
C ILE A 160 -17.28 26.17 15.90
N GLN A 161 -16.14 25.65 15.45
CA GLN A 161 -14.92 26.40 15.18
C GLN A 161 -14.24 25.85 13.94
N SER A 162 -13.61 26.73 13.16
CA SER A 162 -12.88 26.37 11.94
C SER A 162 -11.56 27.15 11.87
N GLY A 163 -10.48 26.44 11.56
CA GLY A 163 -9.22 27.06 11.10
C GLY A 163 -9.14 27.23 9.58
N ALA A 164 -10.17 26.82 8.82
CA ALA A 164 -10.24 27.04 7.37
C ALA A 164 -11.06 28.30 7.05
N GLU A 165 -10.53 29.15 6.16
CA GLU A 165 -11.11 30.46 5.79
C GLU A 165 -12.53 30.36 5.21
N ASN A 166 -12.82 29.27 4.50
CA ASN A 166 -14.07 29.11 3.77
C ASN A 166 -15.19 28.43 4.58
N TRP A 167 -14.93 28.04 5.84
CA TRP A 167 -15.91 27.41 6.73
C TRP A 167 -16.21 28.32 7.91
N LYS A 168 -17.50 28.61 8.14
CA LYS A 168 -17.98 29.49 9.22
C LYS A 168 -18.76 28.72 10.28
N PRO A 169 -18.80 29.21 11.53
CA PRO A 169 -19.69 28.66 12.55
C PRO A 169 -21.12 28.47 12.02
N TYR A 170 -21.80 27.45 12.53
CA TYR A 170 -23.16 27.01 12.16
C TYR A 170 -23.32 26.37 10.77
N GLU A 171 -22.32 26.41 9.88
CA GLU A 171 -22.41 25.72 8.59
C GLU A 171 -22.46 24.19 8.75
N LEU A 172 -23.30 23.53 7.96
CA LEU A 172 -23.47 22.09 7.94
C LEU A 172 -22.21 21.42 7.38
N LYS A 173 -21.53 20.65 8.21
CA LYS A 173 -20.32 19.89 7.87
C LYS A 173 -20.61 18.44 7.55
N LEU A 174 -21.66 17.87 8.15
CA LEU A 174 -22.16 16.54 7.80
C LEU A 174 -23.65 16.41 8.11
N SER A 175 -24.32 15.49 7.42
CA SER A 175 -25.64 14.97 7.76
C SER A 175 -25.59 13.45 7.79
N LEU A 176 -26.36 12.83 8.69
CA LEU A 176 -26.40 11.38 8.83
C LEU A 176 -27.82 10.93 9.23
N THR A 177 -28.29 9.84 8.65
CA THR A 177 -29.55 9.20 9.05
C THR A 177 -29.48 8.69 10.50
N THR A 178 -30.63 8.53 11.14
CA THR A 178 -30.70 8.08 12.55
C THR A 178 -30.21 6.65 12.78
N ASP A 179 -30.31 5.80 11.76
CA ASP A 179 -29.72 4.45 11.73
C ASP A 179 -28.19 4.45 11.48
N LYS A 180 -27.60 5.63 11.23
CA LYS A 180 -26.17 5.88 11.01
C LYS A 180 -25.60 5.20 9.76
N THR A 181 -26.45 4.83 8.79
CA THR A 181 -26.02 4.08 7.61
C THR A 181 -25.74 4.94 6.38
N LYS A 182 -26.34 6.13 6.28
CA LYS A 182 -26.24 7.00 5.10
C LYS A 182 -26.13 8.45 5.49
N GLY A 183 -25.46 9.24 4.67
CA GLY A 183 -25.31 10.66 4.92
C GLY A 183 -24.42 11.36 3.92
N THR A 184 -24.10 12.61 4.21
CA THR A 184 -23.16 13.40 3.43
C THR A 184 -22.16 14.04 4.37
N TYR A 185 -20.88 13.89 4.06
CA TYR A 185 -19.78 14.62 4.70
C TYR A 185 -19.25 15.65 3.71
N TYR A 186 -19.18 16.92 4.10
CA TYR A 186 -18.73 18.00 3.22
C TYR A 186 -17.23 18.24 3.37
N LEU A 187 -16.48 18.18 2.27
CA LEU A 187 -15.03 18.35 2.22
C LEU A 187 -14.60 19.80 2.43
N ARG A 188 -13.30 20.09 2.35
CA ARG A 188 -12.78 21.45 2.55
C ARG A 188 -13.40 22.42 1.54
N ASP A 189 -13.50 22.04 0.27
CA ASP A 189 -14.11 22.81 -0.82
C ASP A 189 -15.66 22.83 -0.80
N LYS A 190 -16.28 22.26 0.23
CA LYS A 190 -17.74 22.10 0.40
C LYS A 190 -18.40 21.14 -0.62
N SER A 191 -17.62 20.37 -1.37
CA SER A 191 -18.15 19.22 -2.10
C SER A 191 -18.67 18.16 -1.13
N GLY A 192 -19.80 17.53 -1.45
CA GLY A 192 -20.40 16.48 -0.64
C GLY A 192 -19.85 15.11 -1.01
N GLN A 193 -19.37 14.36 -0.02
CA GLN A 193 -19.01 12.95 -0.15
C GLN A 193 -20.08 12.09 0.56
N GLU A 194 -20.54 11.02 -0.08
CA GLU A 194 -21.47 10.08 0.55
C GLU A 194 -20.79 9.39 1.75
N ILE A 195 -21.48 9.35 2.88
CA ILE A 195 -21.06 8.56 4.03
C ILE A 195 -21.47 7.11 3.80
N THR A 196 -20.47 6.23 3.72
CA THR A 196 -20.64 4.79 3.49
C THR A 196 -20.19 3.96 4.69
N ASN A 197 -19.42 4.55 5.60
CA ASN A 197 -18.94 3.91 6.83
C ASN A 197 -19.01 4.86 8.01
N VAL A 198 -19.63 4.42 9.11
CA VAL A 198 -19.64 5.11 10.41
C VAL A 198 -19.36 4.11 11.50
N ARG A 199 -18.30 4.33 12.28
CA ARG A 199 -17.86 3.41 13.32
C ARG A 199 -17.33 4.15 14.54
N PHE A 200 -17.72 3.68 15.73
CA PHE A 200 -17.04 4.08 16.96
C PHE A 200 -15.79 3.25 17.20
N ILE A 201 -14.72 3.93 17.60
CA ILE A 201 -13.51 3.31 18.14
C ILE A 201 -13.42 3.73 19.62
N GLY A 202 -13.71 2.78 20.51
CA GLY A 202 -13.91 3.08 21.92
C GLY A 202 -15.01 4.13 22.14
N LYS A 203 -14.88 4.91 23.21
CA LYS A 203 -15.85 5.97 23.54
C LYS A 203 -15.49 7.33 22.93
N ASN A 204 -14.24 7.54 22.57
CA ASN A 204 -13.69 8.86 22.25
C ASN A 204 -13.38 9.10 20.77
N TYR A 205 -13.60 8.13 19.89
CA TYR A 205 -13.29 8.28 18.47
C TYR A 205 -14.44 7.81 17.59
N LEU A 206 -14.69 8.56 16.52
CA LEU A 206 -15.71 8.28 15.52
C LEU A 206 -15.06 8.34 14.14
N GLU A 207 -15.03 7.20 13.46
CA GLU A 207 -14.65 7.14 12.05
C GLU A 207 -15.86 7.38 11.17
N ILE A 208 -15.70 8.28 10.20
CA ILE A 208 -16.65 8.56 9.13
C ILE A 208 -15.87 8.51 7.83
N ASN A 209 -16.08 7.47 7.02
CA ASN A 209 -15.24 7.16 5.85
C ASN A 209 -13.75 7.18 6.24
N ASP A 210 -12.95 8.09 5.65
CA ASP A 210 -11.52 8.24 5.89
C ASP A 210 -11.17 9.25 7.00
N PHE A 211 -12.18 9.85 7.65
CA PHE A 211 -11.98 10.83 8.70
C PHE A 211 -12.13 10.20 10.08
N THR A 212 -11.14 10.40 10.94
CA THR A 212 -11.22 10.05 12.36
C THR A 212 -11.47 11.30 13.18
N LEU A 213 -12.64 11.38 13.80
CA LEU A 213 -13.06 12.47 14.68
C LEU A 213 -12.76 12.09 16.13
N LYS A 214 -12.07 12.97 16.86
CA LYS A 214 -11.78 12.82 18.30
C LYS A 214 -12.82 13.55 19.14
N ARG A 215 -13.37 12.89 20.15
CA ARG A 215 -14.38 13.48 21.04
C ARG A 215 -13.76 14.52 21.95
N VAL A 216 -14.40 15.69 22.00
CA VAL A 216 -14.11 16.79 22.93
C VAL A 216 -15.11 16.81 24.08
N SER A 217 -16.40 16.54 23.79
CA SER A 217 -17.48 16.50 24.79
C SER A 217 -18.60 15.53 24.37
N PRO A 218 -19.23 14.78 25.31
CA PRO A 218 -18.86 14.65 26.73
C PRO A 218 -17.48 14.00 26.89
N LYS A 219 -16.85 14.20 28.04
CA LYS A 219 -15.52 13.62 28.33
C LYS A 219 -15.67 12.19 28.85
N PHE A 220 -14.96 11.26 28.23
CA PHE A 220 -14.78 9.90 28.76
C PHE A 220 -13.32 9.66 29.13
N GLU A 221 -13.08 8.64 29.95
CA GLU A 221 -11.73 8.19 30.27
C GLU A 221 -10.97 7.80 29.00
N ARG A 222 -9.66 8.05 29.02
CA ARG A 222 -8.75 7.67 27.95
C ARG A 222 -8.58 6.15 27.97
N GLU A 223 -8.79 5.52 26.82
CA GLU A 223 -8.63 4.07 26.63
C GLU A 223 -7.26 3.83 25.98
N GLU A 224 -6.23 3.47 26.76
CA GLU A 224 -4.83 3.42 26.28
C GLU A 224 -4.61 2.39 25.15
N ASN A 225 -5.39 1.33 25.12
CA ASN A 225 -5.40 0.37 24.01
C ASN A 225 -5.91 1.00 22.70
N ILE A 226 -6.94 1.84 22.77
CA ILE A 226 -7.45 2.59 21.61
C ILE A 226 -6.40 3.59 21.11
N GLU A 227 -5.72 4.29 22.02
CA GLU A 227 -4.67 5.23 21.67
C GLU A 227 -3.49 4.51 20.99
N THR A 228 -3.12 3.32 21.49
CA THR A 228 -2.12 2.45 20.87
C THR A 228 -2.54 1.97 19.48
N TYR A 229 -3.82 1.61 19.30
CA TYR A 229 -4.35 1.27 17.98
C TYR A 229 -4.25 2.43 17.00
N LEU A 230 -4.68 3.64 17.39
CA LEU A 230 -4.65 4.82 16.54
C LEU A 230 -3.23 5.23 16.16
N GLU A 231 -2.30 5.17 17.12
CA GLU A 231 -0.87 5.35 16.90
C GLU A 231 -0.34 4.35 15.87
N ALA A 232 -0.67 3.06 16.01
CA ALA A 232 -0.24 2.02 15.07
C ALA A 232 -0.88 2.15 13.67
N ALA A 233 -2.16 2.53 13.60
CA ALA A 233 -2.92 2.65 12.37
C ALA A 233 -2.46 3.83 11.51
N SER A 234 -2.04 4.93 12.14
CA SER A 234 -1.54 6.15 11.47
C SER A 234 -0.01 6.20 11.33
N ALA A 235 0.71 5.17 11.77
CA ALA A 235 2.16 5.14 11.76
C ALA A 235 2.74 5.14 10.33
N GLU A 236 3.52 6.17 10.01
CA GLU A 236 4.32 6.22 8.78
C GLU A 236 5.72 5.62 8.97
N LYS A 237 6.16 5.50 10.23
CA LYS A 237 7.47 4.97 10.64
C LYS A 237 7.33 3.82 11.63
N PRO A 238 8.30 2.89 11.68
CA PRO A 238 8.30 1.84 12.68
C PRO A 238 8.51 2.42 14.08
N PHE A 239 7.99 1.73 15.09
CA PHE A 239 8.23 2.04 16.50
C PHE A 239 8.12 0.79 17.37
N LEU A 240 8.67 0.88 18.58
CA LEU A 240 8.50 -0.12 19.63
C LEU A 240 7.74 0.50 20.81
N LYS A 241 6.70 -0.18 21.30
CA LYS A 241 5.92 0.23 22.46
C LYS A 241 5.80 -0.92 23.46
N GLU A 242 5.83 -0.60 24.75
CA GLU A 242 5.51 -1.57 25.80
C GLU A 242 4.01 -1.65 25.98
N ILE A 243 3.45 -2.85 25.83
CA ILE A 243 2.01 -3.10 26.02
C ILE A 243 1.74 -3.46 27.48
N ASN A 244 2.61 -4.29 28.06
CA ASN A 244 2.64 -4.63 29.48
C ASN A 244 4.04 -5.15 29.85
N LYS A 245 4.24 -5.52 31.12
CA LYS A 245 5.54 -5.96 31.67
C LYS A 245 6.17 -7.16 30.93
N THR A 246 5.39 -7.94 30.21
CA THR A 246 5.83 -9.16 29.52
C THR A 246 5.72 -9.05 28.00
N THR A 247 5.20 -7.95 27.44
CA THR A 247 4.83 -7.85 26.02
C THR A 247 5.24 -6.52 25.39
N LEU A 248 6.01 -6.62 24.31
CA LEU A 248 6.33 -5.49 23.43
C LEU A 248 5.50 -5.54 22.15
N LEU A 249 5.16 -4.38 21.60
CA LEU A 249 4.65 -4.18 20.25
C LEU A 249 5.73 -3.55 19.39
N LEU A 250 6.12 -4.22 18.32
CA LEU A 250 6.90 -3.68 17.21
C LEU A 250 5.96 -3.40 16.03
N ARG A 251 5.66 -2.12 15.77
CA ARG A 251 4.88 -1.71 14.61
C ARG A 251 5.79 -1.53 13.40
N ILE A 252 5.45 -2.16 12.27
CA ILE A 252 6.18 -1.99 11.00
C ILE A 252 5.18 -1.68 9.87
N PRO A 253 5.01 -0.40 9.49
CA PRO A 253 3.97 -0.01 8.54
C PRO A 253 4.26 -0.41 7.10
N SER A 254 5.53 -0.51 6.71
CA SER A 254 5.92 -0.93 5.36
C SER A 254 7.33 -1.52 5.36
N PHE A 255 7.60 -2.47 4.46
CA PHE A 255 8.94 -2.96 4.16
C PHE A 255 9.61 -2.20 3.00
N ASN A 256 9.11 -1.03 2.61
CA ASN A 256 9.77 -0.16 1.64
C ASN A 256 11.25 0.03 2.00
N GLY A 257 12.16 -0.18 1.04
CA GLY A 257 13.61 -0.09 1.25
C GLY A 257 14.07 1.25 1.86
N ALA A 258 13.34 2.34 1.62
CA ALA A 258 13.61 3.64 2.25
C ALA A 258 13.44 3.62 3.78
N LEU A 259 12.54 2.78 4.32
CA LEU A 259 12.30 2.65 5.76
C LEU A 259 13.25 1.67 6.46
N LYS A 260 14.10 0.94 5.71
CA LYS A 260 15.01 -0.05 6.31
C LYS A 260 15.86 0.55 7.45
N LYS A 261 16.40 1.75 7.25
CA LYS A 261 17.21 2.44 8.27
C LYS A 261 16.41 2.75 9.53
N ASP A 262 15.16 3.16 9.39
CA ASP A 262 14.27 3.42 10.53
C ASP A 262 13.93 2.12 11.26
N ILE A 263 13.65 1.03 10.53
CA ILE A 263 13.37 -0.31 11.11
C ILE A 263 14.58 -0.80 11.91
N ASP A 264 15.76 -0.79 11.29
CA ASP A 264 17.00 -1.23 11.92
C ASP A 264 17.35 -0.37 13.15
N SER A 265 17.11 0.94 13.07
CA SER A 265 17.36 1.88 14.17
C SER A 265 16.48 1.58 15.39
N VAL A 266 15.17 1.41 15.18
CA VAL A 266 14.22 1.08 16.27
C VAL A 266 14.60 -0.23 16.95
N ILE A 267 14.94 -1.26 16.17
CA ILE A 267 15.32 -2.57 16.71
C ILE A 267 16.65 -2.47 17.47
N THR A 268 17.64 -1.79 16.92
CA THR A 268 18.97 -1.65 17.53
C THR A 268 18.90 -0.85 18.82
N ALA A 269 18.17 0.27 18.83
CA ALA A 269 18.00 1.11 20.01
C ALA A 269 17.29 0.39 21.17
N ASN A 270 16.50 -0.64 20.87
CA ASN A 270 15.72 -1.40 21.86
C ASN A 270 16.17 -2.86 22.03
N GLN A 271 17.36 -3.21 21.54
CA GLN A 271 17.86 -4.58 21.52
C GLN A 271 17.77 -5.24 22.91
N SER A 272 18.32 -4.60 23.96
CA SER A 272 18.30 -5.15 25.33
C SER A 272 16.88 -5.37 25.86
N LYS A 273 15.92 -4.55 25.45
CA LYS A 273 14.51 -4.67 25.85
C LYS A 273 13.86 -5.87 25.17
N ILE A 274 14.06 -6.02 23.86
CA ILE A 274 13.58 -7.16 23.08
C ILE A 274 14.18 -8.47 23.60
N GLU A 275 15.49 -8.49 23.88
CA GLU A 275 16.22 -9.66 24.37
C GLU A 275 15.92 -10.03 25.84
N SER A 276 15.12 -9.23 26.56
CA SER A 276 14.71 -9.49 27.94
C SER A 276 13.19 -9.63 28.13
N THR A 277 12.38 -9.43 27.08
CA THR A 277 10.92 -9.48 27.17
C THR A 277 10.37 -10.78 26.62
N GLU A 278 9.41 -11.37 27.35
CA GLU A 278 8.86 -12.70 27.06
C GLU A 278 8.11 -12.77 25.73
N ASN A 279 7.26 -11.79 25.45
CA ASN A 279 6.40 -11.76 24.28
C ASN A 279 6.73 -10.57 23.37
N LEU A 280 6.73 -10.81 22.06
CA LEU A 280 6.83 -9.79 21.04
C LEU A 280 5.63 -9.89 20.09
N ILE A 281 4.84 -8.82 20.03
CA ILE A 281 3.84 -8.61 18.99
C ILE A 281 4.53 -7.85 17.86
N ILE A 282 4.44 -8.35 16.63
CA ILE A 282 4.87 -7.63 15.43
C ILE A 282 3.60 -7.29 14.64
N ASP A 283 3.19 -6.02 14.64
CA ASP A 283 2.04 -5.57 13.88
C ASP A 283 2.47 -5.09 12.50
N ILE A 284 2.16 -5.88 11.48
CA ILE A 284 2.40 -5.55 10.08
C ILE A 284 1.10 -5.27 9.32
N ARG A 285 -0.04 -5.04 9.97
CA ARG A 285 -1.28 -4.71 9.26
C ARG A 285 -1.06 -3.56 8.27
N ASN A 286 -1.64 -3.69 7.08
CA ASN A 286 -1.51 -2.75 5.97
C ASN A 286 -0.10 -2.60 5.37
N ASN A 287 0.85 -3.47 5.73
CA ASN A 287 2.17 -3.50 5.12
C ASN A 287 2.13 -4.24 3.78
N GLY A 288 2.05 -3.50 2.68
CA GLY A 288 2.02 -4.04 1.31
C GLY A 288 3.37 -4.55 0.77
N GLY A 289 4.42 -4.60 1.60
CA GLY A 289 5.75 -5.10 1.24
C GLY A 289 6.75 -4.00 0.88
N GLY A 290 7.73 -4.33 0.01
CA GLY A 290 8.84 -3.46 -0.36
C GLY A 290 10.10 -4.23 -0.74
N SER A 291 11.12 -4.18 0.11
CA SER A 291 12.40 -4.86 -0.08
C SER A 291 12.62 -5.89 1.02
N ASP A 292 12.96 -7.13 0.66
CA ASP A 292 13.13 -8.23 1.62
C ASP A 292 14.26 -7.95 2.63
N ASN A 293 15.26 -7.15 2.26
CA ASN A 293 16.32 -6.74 3.17
C ASN A 293 15.79 -5.91 4.36
N SER A 294 14.62 -5.29 4.24
CA SER A 294 14.00 -4.47 5.28
C SER A 294 13.61 -5.26 6.53
N PHE A 295 13.39 -6.57 6.43
CA PHE A 295 13.06 -7.41 7.61
C PHE A 295 14.28 -8.14 8.18
N ALA A 296 15.48 -7.98 7.62
CA ALA A 296 16.65 -8.78 7.99
C ALA A 296 17.01 -8.67 9.48
N LYS A 297 16.86 -7.48 10.09
CA LYS A 297 17.15 -7.24 11.51
C LYS A 297 16.11 -7.84 12.47
N ILE A 298 14.95 -8.26 11.95
CA ILE A 298 13.89 -8.92 12.73
C ILE A 298 14.18 -10.42 12.87
N ILE A 299 14.71 -11.04 11.82
CA ILE A 299 14.95 -12.49 11.72
C ILE A 299 15.69 -13.09 12.94
N PRO A 300 16.76 -12.48 13.51
CA PRO A 300 17.43 -13.04 14.68
C PRO A 300 16.51 -13.36 15.87
N TYR A 301 15.44 -12.58 16.07
CA TYR A 301 14.49 -12.75 17.17
C TYR A 301 13.44 -13.84 16.89
N LEU A 302 13.29 -14.25 15.63
CA LEU A 302 12.38 -15.29 15.20
C LEU A 302 13.10 -16.63 15.00
N TYR A 303 14.41 -16.63 14.80
CA TYR A 303 15.17 -17.81 14.38
C TYR A 303 15.14 -18.94 15.41
N THR A 304 14.67 -20.12 15.00
CA THR A 304 14.72 -21.38 15.79
C THR A 304 15.33 -22.56 15.06
N ASN A 305 15.53 -22.43 13.75
CA ASN A 305 16.07 -23.43 12.84
C ASN A 305 16.42 -22.75 11.51
N PRO A 306 17.25 -23.39 10.66
CA PRO A 306 17.57 -22.86 9.34
C PRO A 306 16.30 -22.49 8.56
N ILE A 307 16.31 -21.29 7.97
CA ILE A 307 15.19 -20.76 7.18
C ILE A 307 15.43 -21.15 5.73
N ARG A 308 14.46 -21.83 5.12
CA ARG A 308 14.47 -22.21 3.71
C ARG A 308 13.63 -21.21 2.93
N SER A 309 14.24 -20.52 1.97
CA SER A 309 13.56 -19.55 1.11
C SER A 309 13.55 -20.07 -0.32
N VAL A 310 12.34 -20.30 -0.85
CA VAL A 310 12.17 -20.68 -2.26
C VAL A 310 12.40 -19.45 -3.12
N ARG A 311 13.36 -19.55 -4.05
CA ARG A 311 13.82 -18.43 -4.87
C ARG A 311 12.92 -18.22 -6.09
N THR A 312 13.25 -17.17 -6.84
CA THR A 312 12.60 -16.82 -8.09
C THR A 312 13.57 -16.95 -9.26
N GLN A 313 12.99 -16.98 -10.46
CA GLN A 313 13.68 -16.83 -11.73
C GLN A 313 13.12 -15.61 -12.46
N PHE A 314 14.00 -14.84 -13.09
CA PHE A 314 13.66 -13.63 -13.83
C PHE A 314 13.40 -13.96 -15.29
N TYR A 315 12.31 -13.45 -15.84
CA TYR A 315 12.08 -13.56 -17.27
C TYR A 315 12.95 -12.56 -18.01
N SER A 316 13.90 -13.06 -18.80
CA SER A 316 14.89 -12.22 -19.44
C SER A 316 14.39 -11.68 -20.77
N THR A 317 14.16 -10.37 -20.80
CA THR A 317 13.91 -9.58 -22.02
C THR A 317 14.82 -8.37 -21.98
N LYS A 318 15.06 -7.73 -23.12
CA LYS A 318 15.87 -6.50 -23.15
C LYS A 318 15.32 -5.44 -22.19
N LEU A 319 13.98 -5.33 -22.13
CA LEU A 319 13.28 -4.36 -21.28
C LEU A 319 13.35 -4.74 -19.80
N ASN A 320 13.18 -6.02 -19.45
CA ASN A 320 13.26 -6.49 -18.07
C ASN A 320 14.67 -6.34 -17.50
N ASN A 321 15.67 -6.65 -18.32
CA ASN A 321 17.06 -6.57 -17.91
C ASN A 321 17.47 -5.12 -17.59
N GLN A 322 16.90 -4.14 -18.29
CA GLN A 322 17.17 -2.71 -18.09
C GLN A 322 16.97 -2.26 -16.64
N ARG A 323 16.01 -2.85 -15.91
CA ARG A 323 15.80 -2.54 -14.49
C ARG A 323 17.07 -2.69 -13.65
N MET A 324 17.92 -3.67 -13.96
CA MET A 324 19.16 -3.88 -13.22
C MET A 324 20.13 -2.70 -13.38
N LEU A 325 20.21 -2.12 -14.59
CA LEU A 325 21.00 -0.91 -14.83
C LEU A 325 20.35 0.32 -14.18
N ASP A 326 19.03 0.46 -14.26
CA ASP A 326 18.33 1.57 -13.61
C ASP A 326 18.57 1.57 -12.09
N PHE A 327 18.53 0.39 -11.46
CA PHE A 327 18.85 0.24 -10.04
C PHE A 327 20.34 0.49 -9.76
N TYR A 328 21.24 0.06 -10.65
CA TYR A 328 22.67 0.30 -10.53
C TYR A 328 23.01 1.80 -10.53
N GLU A 329 22.35 2.57 -11.40
CA GLU A 329 22.54 4.01 -11.55
C GLU A 329 21.86 4.80 -10.43
N ASN A 330 20.68 4.36 -9.98
CA ASN A 330 19.85 5.08 -9.02
C ASN A 330 19.79 4.40 -7.63
N TYR A 331 20.81 3.63 -7.26
CA TYR A 331 20.82 2.75 -6.09
C TYR A 331 20.39 3.45 -4.77
N GLN A 332 20.84 4.69 -4.55
CA GLN A 332 20.49 5.48 -3.36
C GLN A 332 18.98 5.74 -3.24
N LYS A 333 18.31 6.05 -4.36
CA LYS A 333 16.87 6.31 -4.42
C LYS A 333 16.07 5.09 -3.98
N TYR A 334 16.56 3.90 -4.28
CA TYR A 334 15.92 2.63 -3.96
C TYR A 334 16.36 2.04 -2.61
N GLY A 335 17.22 2.74 -1.86
CA GLY A 335 17.75 2.25 -0.59
C GLY A 335 18.69 1.05 -0.74
N ILE A 336 19.28 0.86 -1.93
CA ILE A 336 20.22 -0.22 -2.22
C ILE A 336 21.60 0.19 -1.69
N PRO A 337 22.35 -0.69 -0.99
CA PRO A 337 23.73 -0.45 -0.58
C PRO A 337 24.68 -0.31 -1.78
N ALA A 338 25.76 0.48 -1.63
CA ALA A 338 26.69 0.75 -2.74
C ALA A 338 27.42 -0.52 -3.20
N GLU A 339 27.72 -1.42 -2.27
CA GLU A 339 28.35 -2.72 -2.48
C GLU A 339 27.49 -3.69 -3.31
N GLU A 340 26.16 -3.55 -3.29
CA GLU A 340 25.24 -4.38 -4.07
C GLU A 340 25.19 -3.98 -5.56
N ARG A 341 25.79 -2.84 -5.94
CA ARG A 341 25.82 -2.38 -7.34
C ARG A 341 26.52 -3.38 -8.26
N GLU A 342 27.63 -3.97 -7.80
CA GLU A 342 28.36 -4.94 -8.62
C GLU A 342 27.50 -6.17 -8.94
N TYR A 343 26.65 -6.60 -7.99
CA TYR A 343 25.69 -7.66 -8.24
C TYR A 343 24.65 -7.27 -9.29
N LEU A 344 24.14 -6.03 -9.27
CA LEU A 344 23.18 -5.55 -10.28
C LEU A 344 23.79 -5.56 -11.69
N LYS A 345 25.05 -5.15 -11.82
CA LYS A 345 25.74 -5.18 -13.12
C LYS A 345 25.93 -6.62 -13.62
N LYS A 346 26.39 -7.53 -12.76
CA LYS A 346 26.51 -8.96 -13.09
C LYS A 346 25.16 -9.60 -13.43
N ALA A 347 24.10 -9.24 -12.72
CA ALA A 347 22.75 -9.71 -12.99
C ALA A 347 22.27 -9.25 -14.39
N TYR A 348 22.53 -7.99 -14.76
CA TYR A 348 22.26 -7.49 -16.11
C TYR A 348 22.97 -8.32 -17.19
N ASP A 349 24.27 -8.57 -17.00
CA ASP A 349 25.08 -9.30 -17.99
C ASP A 349 24.60 -10.76 -18.12
N LYS A 350 24.35 -11.45 -16.99
CA LYS A 350 23.83 -12.83 -16.95
C LYS A 350 22.47 -12.95 -17.65
N LEU A 351 21.56 -12.01 -17.38
CA LEU A 351 20.26 -11.97 -18.04
C LEU A 351 20.40 -11.69 -19.54
N SER A 352 21.21 -10.70 -19.92
CA SER A 352 21.34 -10.28 -21.32
C SER A 352 21.96 -11.35 -22.23
N GLN A 353 22.71 -12.30 -21.66
CA GLN A 353 23.20 -13.50 -22.36
C GLN A 353 22.13 -14.59 -22.55
N ASN A 354 20.95 -14.46 -21.93
CA ASN A 354 19.92 -15.49 -21.85
C ASN A 354 18.51 -14.97 -22.23
N LEU A 355 18.42 -14.08 -23.22
CA LEU A 355 17.16 -13.52 -23.70
C LEU A 355 16.13 -14.60 -24.06
N GLY A 356 14.87 -14.37 -23.69
CA GLY A 356 13.73 -15.25 -23.94
C GLY A 356 13.61 -16.41 -22.93
N LYS A 357 14.49 -16.49 -21.92
CA LYS A 357 14.48 -17.55 -20.91
C LYS A 357 14.13 -17.02 -19.53
N PHE A 358 13.69 -17.92 -18.65
CA PHE A 358 13.73 -17.68 -17.22
C PHE A 358 15.13 -17.98 -16.68
N VAL A 359 15.67 -17.07 -15.86
CA VAL A 359 17.06 -17.11 -15.38
C VAL A 359 17.09 -16.91 -13.87
N SER A 360 17.74 -17.83 -13.15
CA SER A 360 18.07 -17.61 -11.74
C SER A 360 19.30 -16.71 -11.63
N LEU A 361 19.23 -15.69 -10.77
CA LEU A 361 20.33 -14.75 -10.58
C LEU A 361 21.38 -15.25 -9.58
N GLN A 362 21.07 -16.29 -8.83
CA GLN A 362 21.94 -16.88 -7.82
C GLN A 362 22.97 -17.79 -8.51
N ASP A 363 24.20 -17.77 -7.99
CA ASP A 363 25.32 -18.46 -8.63
C ASP A 363 25.37 -19.96 -8.31
N ASP A 364 24.76 -20.37 -7.20
CA ASP A 364 24.71 -21.77 -6.76
C ASP A 364 23.69 -22.63 -7.54
N GLY A 365 22.90 -22.03 -8.44
CA GLY A 365 21.86 -22.70 -9.23
C GLY A 365 20.70 -23.30 -8.42
N ASN A 366 20.66 -23.11 -7.10
CA ASN A 366 19.68 -23.76 -6.24
C ASN A 366 18.34 -23.02 -6.29
N MET A 367 17.25 -23.79 -6.36
CA MET A 367 15.88 -23.24 -6.24
C MET A 367 15.56 -22.76 -4.82
N VAL A 368 16.32 -23.21 -3.83
CA VAL A 368 16.08 -22.91 -2.41
C VAL A 368 17.36 -22.37 -1.78
N GLY A 369 17.28 -21.20 -1.17
CA GLY A 369 18.31 -20.68 -0.28
C GLY A 369 18.11 -21.21 1.14
N ILE A 370 19.19 -21.45 1.87
CA ILE A 370 19.15 -21.85 3.28
C ILE A 370 19.92 -20.80 4.08
N ASN A 371 19.20 -20.03 4.90
CA ASN A 371 19.80 -19.09 5.85
C ASN A 371 19.99 -19.79 7.20
N LYS A 372 21.24 -19.85 7.66
CA LYS A 372 21.63 -20.41 8.95
C LYS A 372 22.19 -19.29 9.82
N MET A 373 21.83 -19.32 11.10
CA MET A 373 22.38 -18.44 12.13
C MET A 373 22.99 -19.28 13.25
N ASP A 374 24.06 -18.78 13.84
CA ASP A 374 24.86 -19.53 14.82
C ASP A 374 24.20 -19.57 16.21
N LYS A 375 23.28 -18.64 16.49
CA LYS A 375 22.65 -18.48 17.80
C LYS A 375 21.14 -18.43 17.67
N ILE A 376 20.46 -19.18 18.54
CA ILE A 376 19.03 -19.04 18.81
C ILE A 376 18.89 -18.13 20.03
N SER A 377 18.21 -17.00 19.88
CA SER A 377 17.93 -16.13 21.02
C SER A 377 16.90 -16.80 21.95
N PRO A 378 17.10 -16.81 23.28
CA PRO A 378 16.08 -17.34 24.21
C PRO A 378 14.82 -16.48 24.23
N TYR A 379 14.96 -15.16 24.09
CA TYR A 379 13.88 -14.17 24.06
C TYR A 379 13.78 -13.46 22.70
N PRO A 380 12.58 -13.06 22.27
CA PRO A 380 11.28 -13.37 22.87
C PRO A 380 11.00 -14.89 22.85
N LYS A 381 10.23 -15.38 23.82
CA LYS A 381 9.80 -16.79 23.87
C LYS A 381 8.64 -17.04 22.91
N ASN A 382 7.68 -16.11 22.88
CA ASN A 382 6.53 -16.18 21.98
C ASN A 382 6.47 -14.92 21.10
N VAL A 383 6.15 -15.12 19.82
CA VAL A 383 5.98 -14.04 18.87
C VAL A 383 4.62 -14.15 18.18
N GLY A 384 3.78 -13.13 18.36
CA GLY A 384 2.52 -12.98 17.62
C GLY A 384 2.70 -11.97 16.50
N ILE A 385 2.45 -12.37 15.25
CA ILE A 385 2.50 -11.43 14.12
C ILE A 385 1.08 -11.14 13.67
N ILE A 386 0.67 -9.87 13.71
CA ILE A 386 -0.66 -9.43 13.32
C ILE A 386 -0.67 -9.11 11.83
N ILE A 387 -1.56 -9.77 11.09
CA ILE A 387 -1.67 -9.71 9.63
C ILE A 387 -3.10 -9.41 9.17
N ASN A 388 -3.24 -8.82 7.99
CA ASN A 388 -4.53 -8.62 7.33
C ASN A 388 -4.47 -8.76 5.81
N GLU A 389 -5.60 -8.56 5.13
CA GLU A 389 -5.77 -8.70 3.68
C GLU A 389 -4.95 -7.71 2.85
N ARG A 390 -4.35 -6.71 3.50
CA ARG A 390 -3.46 -5.73 2.86
C ARG A 390 -1.98 -6.09 2.98
N ASN A 391 -1.65 -7.19 3.65
CA ASN A 391 -0.29 -7.74 3.60
C ASN A 391 -0.03 -8.38 2.24
N GLY A 392 0.98 -7.90 1.52
CA GLY A 392 1.34 -8.40 0.20
C GLY A 392 2.84 -8.39 -0.03
N SER A 393 3.29 -9.00 -1.12
CA SER A 393 4.67 -8.88 -1.60
C SER A 393 5.69 -9.26 -0.52
N THR A 394 6.75 -8.49 -0.29
CA THR A 394 7.73 -8.72 0.78
C THR A 394 7.12 -9.00 2.16
N ALA A 395 5.94 -8.46 2.50
CA ALA A 395 5.31 -8.82 3.76
C ALA A 395 4.92 -10.31 3.79
N GLU A 396 4.46 -10.87 2.68
CA GLU A 396 4.19 -12.30 2.56
C GLU A 396 5.48 -13.12 2.55
N GLU A 397 6.56 -12.65 1.92
CA GLU A 397 7.87 -13.33 1.99
C GLU A 397 8.42 -13.35 3.43
N PHE A 398 8.30 -12.24 4.17
CA PHE A 398 8.61 -12.18 5.60
C PHE A 398 7.80 -13.21 6.40
N LEU A 399 6.51 -13.34 6.12
CA LEU A 399 5.64 -14.31 6.80
C LEU A 399 6.04 -15.76 6.48
N LEU A 400 6.43 -16.07 5.23
CA LEU A 400 6.96 -17.39 4.88
C LEU A 400 8.26 -17.73 5.63
N ALA A 401 9.13 -16.74 5.85
CA ALA A 401 10.31 -16.90 6.69
C ALA A 401 9.93 -17.07 8.17
N ALA A 402 9.03 -16.23 8.69
CA ALA A 402 8.62 -16.20 10.08
C ALA A 402 7.88 -17.48 10.51
N LYS A 403 7.00 -18.03 9.67
CA LYS A 403 6.24 -19.27 9.94
C LYS A 403 7.14 -20.51 10.12
N GLN A 404 8.40 -20.47 9.71
CA GLN A 404 9.35 -21.55 9.95
C GLN A 404 9.89 -21.56 11.39
N SER A 405 9.59 -20.52 12.18
CA SER A 405 9.94 -20.45 13.59
C SER A 405 8.98 -21.25 14.46
N LYS A 406 9.52 -21.96 15.45
CA LYS A 406 8.74 -22.63 16.50
C LYS A 406 8.11 -21.66 17.51
N LYS A 407 8.54 -20.38 17.51
CA LYS A 407 8.07 -19.34 18.43
C LYS A 407 6.97 -18.45 17.84
N VAL A 408 6.76 -18.52 16.52
CA VAL A 408 5.89 -17.59 15.80
C VAL A 408 4.50 -18.17 15.59
N LYS A 409 3.48 -17.35 15.81
CA LYS A 409 2.10 -17.56 15.38
C LYS A 409 1.56 -16.33 14.67
N LEU A 410 0.85 -16.53 13.57
CA LEU A 410 0.17 -15.48 12.82
C LEU A 410 -1.25 -15.29 13.32
N PHE A 411 -1.68 -14.04 13.52
CA PHE A 411 -3.00 -13.65 13.99
C PHE A 411 -3.65 -12.67 13.02
N GLY A 412 -4.95 -12.83 12.76
CA GLY A 412 -5.71 -11.87 11.94
C GLY A 412 -6.46 -12.51 10.79
N THR A 413 -6.31 -11.96 9.59
CA THR A 413 -7.00 -12.45 8.37
C THR A 413 -6.00 -12.84 7.28
N THR A 414 -6.48 -13.59 6.29
CA THR A 414 -5.70 -14.01 5.11
C THR A 414 -5.05 -12.81 4.43
N THR A 415 -3.78 -12.94 4.05
CA THR A 415 -3.03 -11.90 3.30
C THR A 415 -3.50 -11.76 1.85
N ALA A 416 -3.00 -10.76 1.13
CA ALA A 416 -3.43 -10.39 -0.22
C ALA A 416 -3.21 -11.47 -1.29
N GLY A 417 -2.21 -12.34 -1.13
CA GLY A 417 -1.87 -13.37 -2.11
C GLY A 417 -1.29 -12.78 -3.38
N VAL A 418 -0.21 -12.00 -3.26
CA VAL A 418 0.51 -11.36 -4.37
C VAL A 418 2.01 -11.44 -4.12
N LEU A 419 2.61 -12.60 -4.40
CA LEU A 419 4.01 -12.91 -4.10
C LEU A 419 4.73 -13.76 -5.15
N ASP A 420 4.05 -14.63 -5.90
CA ASP A 420 4.74 -15.58 -6.78
C ASP A 420 5.19 -14.97 -8.10
N ILE A 421 4.42 -14.02 -8.63
CA ILE A 421 4.81 -13.21 -9.80
C ILE A 421 5.14 -11.79 -9.33
N SER A 422 6.43 -11.50 -9.17
CA SER A 422 6.90 -10.37 -8.34
C SER A 422 8.04 -9.58 -8.98
N ASN A 423 8.71 -8.75 -8.18
CA ASN A 423 9.83 -7.90 -8.57
C ASN A 423 9.36 -6.95 -9.68
N MET A 424 8.53 -5.98 -9.31
CA MET A 424 7.90 -5.08 -10.29
C MET A 424 8.91 -4.15 -10.97
N TYR A 425 8.56 -3.70 -12.16
CA TYR A 425 9.23 -2.63 -12.88
C TYR A 425 8.19 -1.68 -13.48
N PHE A 426 8.53 -0.39 -13.52
CA PHE A 426 7.59 0.66 -13.88
C PHE A 426 8.12 1.44 -15.08
N LEU A 427 7.33 1.50 -16.14
CA LEU A 427 7.68 2.19 -17.38
C LEU A 427 6.69 3.31 -17.68
N PRO A 428 7.15 4.51 -18.07
CA PRO A 428 6.26 5.53 -18.56
C PRO A 428 5.61 5.07 -19.87
N SER A 429 4.35 5.45 -20.09
CA SER A 429 3.69 5.32 -21.38
C SER A 429 4.42 6.19 -22.43
N PRO A 430 4.25 5.94 -23.74
CA PRO A 430 4.98 6.65 -24.79
C PRO A 430 4.83 8.18 -24.71
N CYS A 431 3.65 8.69 -24.35
CA CYS A 431 3.39 10.11 -24.11
C CYS A 431 3.57 10.57 -22.66
N ASN A 432 4.13 9.73 -21.79
CA ASN A 432 4.40 10.05 -20.38
C ASN A 432 3.14 10.49 -19.61
N GLU A 433 2.00 9.84 -19.87
CA GLU A 433 0.70 10.13 -19.25
C GLU A 433 0.46 9.28 -18.01
N PHE A 434 0.94 8.05 -18.03
CA PHE A 434 0.87 7.12 -16.91
C PHE A 434 2.10 6.20 -16.91
N LYS A 435 2.29 5.44 -15.83
CA LYS A 435 3.27 4.36 -15.72
C LYS A 435 2.57 3.01 -15.67
N LEU A 436 3.02 2.08 -16.51
CA LEU A 436 2.70 0.67 -16.40
C LEU A 436 3.67 0.02 -15.40
N GLY A 437 3.12 -0.60 -14.36
CA GLY A 437 3.84 -1.51 -13.48
C GLY A 437 3.52 -2.96 -13.84
N TYR A 438 4.53 -3.80 -13.98
CA TYR A 438 4.40 -5.25 -14.27
C TYR A 438 5.53 -6.03 -13.61
N SER A 439 5.44 -7.37 -13.58
CA SER A 439 6.32 -8.21 -12.77
C SER A 439 7.37 -8.94 -13.61
N LEU A 440 8.61 -8.98 -13.11
CA LEU A 440 9.75 -9.51 -13.86
C LEU A 440 10.16 -10.93 -13.46
N SER A 441 9.60 -11.47 -12.39
CA SER A 441 10.04 -12.75 -11.82
C SER A 441 8.90 -13.71 -11.57
N LYS A 442 9.24 -15.01 -11.56
CA LYS A 442 8.36 -16.13 -11.24
C LYS A 442 8.99 -16.99 -10.15
N SER A 443 8.24 -17.27 -9.08
CA SER A 443 8.68 -18.13 -7.99
C SER A 443 8.81 -19.60 -8.39
N PHE A 444 9.78 -20.31 -7.84
CA PHE A 444 9.86 -21.77 -7.93
C PHE A 444 8.81 -22.49 -7.05
N ARG A 445 8.03 -21.76 -6.25
CA ARG A 445 6.93 -22.35 -5.45
C ARG A 445 5.76 -22.85 -6.30
N ILE A 446 5.51 -22.21 -7.45
CA ILE A 446 4.35 -22.54 -8.28
C ILE A 446 4.70 -23.67 -9.27
N PRO A 447 3.81 -24.67 -9.44
CA PRO A 447 2.39 -24.66 -9.02
C PRO A 447 2.10 -25.16 -7.61
N ASP A 448 3.05 -25.79 -6.92
CA ASP A 448 2.79 -26.59 -5.71
C ASP A 448 2.31 -25.74 -4.51
N MET A 449 3.10 -24.74 -4.11
CA MET A 449 2.81 -23.86 -2.98
C MET A 449 2.50 -22.43 -3.47
N ALA A 450 1.49 -22.30 -4.33
CA ALA A 450 1.03 -20.99 -4.80
C ALA A 450 0.48 -20.14 -3.64
N ILE A 451 0.98 -18.92 -3.54
CA ILE A 451 0.49 -17.81 -2.71
C ILE A 451 -0.41 -16.88 -3.53
N ASP A 452 -0.09 -16.68 -4.82
CA ASP A 452 -0.88 -15.82 -5.70
C ASP A 452 -2.35 -16.26 -5.77
N GLY A 453 -3.26 -15.35 -5.38
CA GLY A 453 -4.71 -15.61 -5.32
C GLY A 453 -5.18 -16.51 -4.18
N LYS A 454 -4.29 -16.92 -3.27
CA LYS A 454 -4.63 -17.71 -2.07
C LYS A 454 -4.31 -16.98 -0.76
N GLY A 455 -3.20 -16.23 -0.74
CA GLY A 455 -2.68 -15.61 0.47
C GLY A 455 -2.13 -16.61 1.49
N ILE A 456 -1.57 -16.08 2.55
CA ILE A 456 -1.08 -16.80 3.73
C ILE A 456 -2.18 -16.75 4.78
N GLN A 457 -2.59 -17.93 5.23
CA GLN A 457 -3.58 -18.05 6.30
C GLN A 457 -2.95 -17.76 7.67
N PRO A 458 -3.69 -17.08 8.58
CA PRO A 458 -3.27 -16.94 9.96
C PRO A 458 -3.28 -18.31 10.66
N ASP A 459 -2.50 -18.45 11.72
CA ASP A 459 -2.59 -19.62 12.60
C ASP A 459 -3.77 -19.46 13.58
N TYR A 460 -4.10 -18.22 13.94
CA TYR A 460 -5.28 -17.82 14.71
C TYR A 460 -6.09 -16.80 13.90
N TYR A 461 -7.21 -17.26 13.33
CA TYR A 461 -8.14 -16.38 12.63
C TYR A 461 -8.82 -15.44 13.63
N ILE A 462 -8.75 -14.13 13.37
CA ILE A 462 -9.54 -13.14 14.11
C ILE A 462 -10.78 -12.81 13.29
N ASP A 463 -11.93 -13.25 13.77
CA ASP A 463 -13.20 -13.04 13.10
C ASP A 463 -13.77 -11.62 13.34
N LYS A 464 -14.85 -11.29 12.63
CA LYS A 464 -15.45 -9.95 12.63
C LYS A 464 -16.09 -9.52 13.95
N THR A 465 -16.26 -10.44 14.92
CA THR A 465 -16.78 -10.11 16.25
C THR A 465 -15.74 -9.40 17.12
N ILE A 466 -14.45 -9.49 16.76
CA ILE A 466 -13.36 -8.76 17.41
C ILE A 466 -12.95 -7.58 16.53
N PRO A 467 -13.30 -6.34 16.90
CA PRO A 467 -12.91 -5.15 16.15
C PRO A 467 -11.38 -5.05 16.00
N ASP A 468 -10.92 -4.55 14.86
CA ASP A 468 -9.50 -4.32 14.54
C ASP A 468 -8.73 -3.53 15.62
N TYR A 469 -9.38 -2.58 16.27
CA TYR A 469 -8.80 -1.79 17.36
C TYR A 469 -8.55 -2.59 18.65
N GLN A 470 -9.06 -3.82 18.74
CA GLN A 470 -8.81 -4.73 19.86
C GLN A 470 -7.80 -5.84 19.51
N TRP A 471 -7.32 -5.92 18.27
CA TRP A 471 -6.45 -7.04 17.86
C TRP A 471 -5.13 -7.11 18.63
N ILE A 472 -4.53 -5.95 18.95
CA ILE A 472 -3.28 -5.91 19.73
C ILE A 472 -3.50 -6.49 21.13
N ASP A 473 -4.59 -6.11 21.81
CA ASP A 473 -4.94 -6.63 23.13
C ASP A 473 -5.31 -8.11 23.06
N HIS A 474 -6.08 -8.51 22.06
CA HIS A 474 -6.48 -9.90 21.85
C HIS A 474 -5.26 -10.81 21.71
N VAL A 475 -4.28 -10.41 20.88
CA VAL A 475 -3.03 -11.15 20.71
C VAL A 475 -2.19 -11.12 21.99
N SER A 476 -2.08 -9.95 22.65
CA SER A 476 -1.39 -9.83 23.92
C SER A 476 -1.94 -10.80 24.97
N ASN A 477 -3.26 -10.91 25.09
CA ASN A 477 -3.91 -11.82 26.04
C ASN A 477 -3.52 -13.27 25.75
N ILE A 478 -3.65 -13.72 24.49
CA ILE A 478 -3.29 -15.09 24.09
C ILE A 478 -1.81 -15.40 24.36
N LEU A 479 -0.90 -14.47 24.05
CA LEU A 479 0.54 -14.68 24.31
C LEU A 479 0.90 -14.72 25.81
N ASN A 480 0.03 -14.21 26.68
CA ASN A 480 0.21 -14.22 28.13
C ASN A 480 -0.56 -15.35 28.84
N GLU A 481 -1.35 -16.15 28.12
CA GLU A 481 -1.94 -17.37 28.66
C GLU A 481 -0.83 -18.39 29.01
N LYS A 482 -0.95 -19.02 30.18
CA LYS A 482 0.06 -19.93 30.74
C LYS A 482 -0.37 -21.38 30.66
#